data_AF-A0A3M1ZFN2-F1
#
_entry.id   AF-A0A3M1ZFN2-F1
#
_cell.length_a   1.000
_cell.length_b   1.000
_cell.length_c   1.000
_cell.angle_alpha   90.00
_cell.angle_beta   90.00
_cell.angle_gamma   90.00
#
_symmetry.space_group_name_H-M   'P 1'
#
loop_
_entity.id
_entity.type
_entity.pdbx_description
1 polymer ?
#
loop_
_entity_poly.entity_id
_entity_poly.type
_entity_poly.pdbx_seq_one_letter_code
_entity_poly.pdbx_strand_id
1 'polypeptide(L)'
;MDTPGLPVKPTRLPEGVRFRDVETALEGAVSQGRALTRFLPQGYATPTWVHLELGEDREVTLVVRPMLGRAEIVEGRVEGP
;
A
#
# COMPACT_ATOMS: atom_id res chain seq x y z
N MET A 1 8.38 9.48 -15.36
CA MET A 1 9.72 8.95 -15.07
C MET A 1 9.56 7.44 -15.08
N ASP A 2 10.05 6.78 -16.13
CA ASP A 2 10.24 5.33 -16.12
C ASP A 2 11.29 5.04 -15.04
N THR A 3 11.00 4.15 -14.09
CA THR A 3 11.97 3.77 -13.06
C THR A 3 12.68 2.51 -13.55
N PRO A 4 13.88 2.60 -14.14
CA PRO A 4 14.54 1.42 -14.69
C PRO A 4 15.05 0.56 -13.53
N GLY A 5 14.71 -0.74 -13.53
CA GLY A 5 15.48 -1.75 -12.80
C GLY A 5 14.92 -2.29 -11.48
N LEU A 6 13.68 -1.95 -11.07
CA LEU A 6 13.01 -2.77 -10.05
C LEU A 6 12.42 -4.01 -10.75
N PRO A 7 12.62 -5.24 -10.24
CA PRO A 7 12.06 -6.47 -10.82
C PRO A 7 10.56 -6.60 -10.54
N VAL A 8 9.81 -5.51 -10.67
CA VAL A 8 8.38 -5.42 -10.42
C VAL A 8 7.69 -5.03 -11.72
N LYS A 9 6.78 -5.90 -12.18
CA LYS A 9 5.93 -5.61 -13.32
C LYS A 9 4.79 -4.70 -12.84
N PRO A 10 4.51 -3.57 -13.50
CA PRO A 10 3.30 -2.81 -13.24
C PRO A 10 2.08 -3.73 -13.34
N THR A 11 1.23 -3.71 -12.32
CA THR A 11 0.00 -4.50 -12.29
C THR A 11 -1.21 -3.58 -12.22
N ARG A 12 -2.36 -4.08 -12.68
CA ARG A 12 -3.65 -3.41 -12.50
C ARG A 12 -4.36 -4.04 -11.31
N LEU A 13 -5.14 -3.23 -10.60
CA LEU A 13 -6.09 -3.76 -9.63
C LEU A 13 -7.12 -4.65 -10.34
N PRO A 14 -7.65 -5.69 -9.67
CA PRO A 14 -8.80 -6.43 -10.16
C PRO A 14 -10.00 -5.51 -10.42
N GLU A 15 -10.94 -5.97 -11.24
CA GLU A 15 -12.18 -5.25 -11.48
C GLU A 15 -12.95 -5.02 -10.17
N GLY A 16 -13.51 -3.82 -10.01
CA GLY A 16 -14.25 -3.44 -8.80
C GLY A 16 -13.41 -3.08 -7.58
N VAL A 17 -12.07 -3.13 -7.67
CA VAL A 17 -11.17 -2.73 -6.58
C VAL A 17 -10.59 -1.34 -6.86
N ARG A 18 -10.64 -0.46 -5.86
CA ARG A 18 -10.13 0.92 -5.97
C ARG A 18 -9.29 1.31 -4.76
N PHE A 19 -8.30 2.16 -4.98
CA PHE A 19 -7.62 2.85 -3.89
C PHE A 19 -8.54 3.94 -3.34
N ARG A 20 -8.76 3.93 -2.02
CA ARG A 20 -9.38 5.04 -1.30
C ARG A 20 -8.31 6.08 -0.93
N ASP A 21 -7.28 5.61 -0.26
CA ASP A 21 -6.09 6.38 0.09
C ASP A 21 -4.93 5.42 0.47
N VAL A 22 -3.73 5.97 0.54
CA VAL A 22 -2.54 5.27 1.04
C VAL A 22 -1.92 6.10 2.13
N GLU A 23 -1.78 5.52 3.31
CA GLU A 23 -1.06 6.12 4.42
C GLU A 23 0.33 5.52 4.53
N THR A 24 1.36 6.37 4.60
CA THR A 24 2.73 5.92 4.84
C THR A 24 3.33 6.69 6.01
N ALA A 25 4.23 6.04 6.75
CA ALA A 25 4.98 6.72 7.81
C ALA A 25 5.91 7.85 7.30
N LEU A 26 6.10 7.97 5.98
CA LEU A 26 6.93 9.01 5.37
C LEU A 26 6.14 10.23 4.93
N GLU A 27 4.92 10.03 4.43
CA GLU A 27 4.14 11.06 3.72
C GLU A 27 2.75 11.31 4.34
N GLY A 28 2.34 10.50 5.33
CA GLY A 28 0.97 10.50 5.84
C GLY A 28 -0.02 9.96 4.82
N ALA A 29 -1.29 10.35 4.95
CA ALA A 29 -2.36 9.91 4.06
C ALA A 29 -2.34 10.64 2.70
N VAL A 30 -2.36 9.87 1.62
CA VAL A 30 -2.35 10.34 0.23
C VAL A 30 -3.57 9.76 -0.50
N SER A 31 -4.52 10.61 -0.89
CA SER A 31 -5.73 10.23 -1.63
C SER A 31 -5.66 10.53 -3.13
N GLN A 32 -4.71 11.37 -3.56
CA GLN A 32 -4.49 11.72 -4.97
C GLN A 32 -3.00 11.84 -5.28
N GLY A 33 -2.59 11.43 -6.49
CA GLY A 33 -1.20 11.54 -6.94
C GLY A 33 -0.41 10.25 -6.73
N ARG A 34 0.70 10.33 -6.00
CA ARG A 34 1.65 9.23 -5.80
C ARG A 34 1.95 9.08 -4.31
N ALA A 35 1.99 7.82 -3.85
CA ALA A 35 2.49 7.44 -2.53
C ALA A 35 3.69 6.50 -2.69
N LEU A 36 4.62 6.51 -1.73
CA LEU A 36 5.85 5.73 -1.79
C LEU A 36 6.05 4.82 -0.57
N THR A 37 6.22 3.53 -0.83
CA THR A 37 6.73 2.55 0.15
C THR A 37 8.13 2.12 -0.24
N ARG A 38 9.11 2.24 0.66
CA ARG A 38 10.49 1.80 0.41
C ARG A 38 10.73 0.43 1.02
N PHE A 39 11.39 -0.44 0.27
CA PHE A 39 11.94 -1.71 0.76
C PHE A 39 13.46 -1.62 0.72
N LEU A 40 14.13 -1.77 1.86
CA LEU A 40 15.57 -1.63 2.00
C LEU A 40 16.25 -3.00 2.06
N PRO A 41 17.50 -3.15 1.56
CA PRO A 41 18.22 -4.42 1.57
C PRO A 41 18.38 -5.06 2.95
N GLN A 42 18.41 -4.25 4.04
CA GLN A 42 18.46 -4.76 5.41
C GLN A 42 17.13 -5.34 5.93
N GLY A 43 16.10 -5.47 5.08
CA GLY A 43 14.81 -6.08 5.44
C GLY A 43 13.79 -5.11 6.02
N TYR A 44 14.13 -3.82 6.12
CA TYR A 44 13.19 -2.78 6.54
C TYR A 44 12.25 -2.39 5.39
N ALA A 45 10.96 -2.27 5.69
CA ALA A 45 9.97 -1.66 4.81
C ALA A 45 9.39 -0.40 5.48
N THR A 46 9.07 0.63 4.69
CA THR A 46 8.26 1.75 5.20
C THR A 46 6.90 1.21 5.68
N PRO A 47 6.48 1.46 6.93
CA PRO A 47 5.11 1.16 7.36
C PRO A 47 4.11 1.82 6.42
N THR A 48 3.20 1.04 5.87
CA THR A 48 2.22 1.53 4.88
C THR A 48 0.89 0.84 5.07
N TRP A 49 -0.20 1.60 5.01
CA TRP A 49 -1.58 1.15 5.03
C TRP A 49 -2.23 1.58 3.72
N VAL A 50 -2.55 0.62 2.88
CA VAL A 50 -3.23 0.84 1.60
C VAL A 50 -4.70 0.52 1.80
N HIS A 51 -5.54 1.56 1.84
CA HIS A 51 -6.98 1.41 2.00
C HIS A 51 -7.62 1.15 0.64
N LEU A 52 -8.30 0.01 0.53
CA LEU A 52 -8.93 -0.45 -0.69
C LEU A 52 -10.43 -0.60 -0.49
N GLU A 53 -11.18 -0.06 -1.43
CA GLU A 53 -12.60 -0.34 -1.58
C GLU A 53 -12.75 -1.53 -2.54
N LEU A 54 -13.37 -2.60 -2.04
CA LEU A 54 -13.91 -3.70 -2.82
C LEU A 54 -15.39 -3.37 -3.02
N GLY A 55 -15.91 -3.45 -4.25
CA GLY A 55 -17.30 -3.10 -4.55
C GLY A 55 -18.33 -3.62 -3.53
N GLU A 56 -19.47 -2.92 -3.42
CA GLU A 56 -20.52 -3.14 -2.41
C GLU A 56 -20.09 -2.79 -0.97
N ASP A 57 -19.52 -1.59 -0.78
CA ASP A 57 -19.17 -0.99 0.52
C ASP A 57 -18.24 -1.83 1.42
N ARG A 58 -17.48 -2.75 0.83
CA ARG A 58 -16.48 -3.53 1.56
C ARG A 58 -15.14 -2.83 1.51
N GLU A 59 -14.54 -2.62 2.66
CA GLU A 59 -13.21 -2.00 2.78
C GLU A 59 -12.22 -3.04 3.32
N VAL A 60 -11.02 -3.06 2.76
CA VAL A 60 -9.89 -3.83 3.28
C VAL A 60 -8.64 -2.96 3.32
N THR A 61 -7.74 -3.28 4.23
CA THR A 61 -6.45 -2.61 4.33
C THR A 61 -5.33 -3.58 4.03
N LEU A 62 -4.48 -3.26 3.05
CA LEU A 62 -3.20 -3.93 2.89
C LEU A 62 -2.16 -3.23 3.76
N VAL A 63 -1.63 -3.96 4.74
CA VAL A 63 -0.68 -3.44 5.73
C VAL A 63 0.71 -3.97 5.40
N VAL A 64 1.64 -3.06 5.11
CA VAL A 64 3.07 -3.36 4.99
C VAL A 64 3.73 -3.11 6.34
N ARG A 65 4.19 -4.18 6.99
CA ARG A 65 4.85 -4.09 8.30
C ARG A 65 6.36 -3.87 8.15
N PRO A 66 6.99 -3.07 9.02
CA PRO A 66 8.37 -2.61 8.82
C PRO A 66 9.46 -3.68 8.92
N MET A 67 9.23 -4.82 9.59
CA MET A 67 10.32 -5.72 10.01
C MET A 67 10.32 -7.13 9.42
N LEU A 68 9.50 -7.45 8.42
CA LEU A 68 9.51 -8.79 7.82
C LEU A 68 9.34 -8.77 6.29
N GLY A 69 9.25 -7.58 5.68
CA GLY A 69 8.90 -7.42 4.26
C GLY A 69 7.55 -8.05 3.89
N ARG A 70 6.72 -8.39 4.87
CA ARG A 70 5.43 -9.03 4.67
C ARG A 70 4.34 -7.96 4.55
N ALA A 71 3.45 -8.20 3.59
CA ALA A 71 2.17 -7.53 3.51
C ALA A 71 1.08 -8.49 3.99
N GLU A 72 0.11 -7.97 4.73
CA GLU A 72 -1.09 -8.69 5.15
C GLU A 72 -2.32 -7.92 4.69
N ILE A 73 -3.43 -8.62 4.47
CA ILE A 73 -4.73 -8.02 4.17
C ILE A 73 -5.59 -8.17 5.42
N VAL A 74 -6.14 -7.06 5.89
CA VAL A 74 -7.02 -6.99 7.05
C VAL A 74 -8.38 -6.48 6.60
N GLU A 75 -9.44 -7.05 7.17
CA GLU A 75 -10.82 -6.58 6.93
C GLU A 75 -11.03 -5.20 7.58
N GLY A 76 -11.70 -4.31 6.85
CA GLY A 76 -11.96 -2.95 7.27
C GLY A 76 -10.76 -2.01 7.17
N ARG A 77 -10.98 -0.77 7.61
CA ARG A 77 -9.96 0.27 7.70
C ARG A 77 -9.08 0.07 8.93
N VAL A 78 -7.77 0.04 8.72
CA VAL A 78 -6.76 0.04 9.79
C VAL A 78 -5.89 1.27 9.61
N GLU A 79 -5.91 2.17 10.59
CA GLU A 79 -5.11 3.38 10.57
C GLU A 79 -3.65 3.10 10.97
N GLY A 80 -2.73 3.89 10.40
CA GLY A 80 -1.36 3.96 10.89
C GLY A 80 -1.28 4.60 12.28
N PRO A 81 -0.24 4.28 13.08
CA PRO A 81 0.07 4.97 14.33
C PRO A 81 0.70 6.35 14.09
#